data_AF-A0A2G5EG87-F1
#
_entry.id   AF-A0A2G5EG87-F1
#
_cell.length_a   1.000
_cell.length_b   1.000
_cell.length_c   1.000
_cell.angle_alpha   90.00
_cell.angle_beta   90.00
_cell.angle_gamma   90.00
#
_symmetry.space_group_name_H-M   'P 1'
#
loop_
_entity.id
_entity.type
_entity.pdbx_description
1 polymer ?
#
loop_
_entity_poly.entity_id
_entity_poly.type
_entity_poly.pdbx_seq_one_letter_code
_entity_poly.pdbx_strand_id
1 'polypeptide(L)'
;MASKCAAISITHLIPILLILGTLNISFCNADYVLLPGENLYTGNSLQYNNYVLTMQQDCNLVLYDSGYPVWATNTGGLASNCYCAMQYDGNLVVYAQDGRAIWASNTGRENGYYVLVLQKDRNLVIYGTAIWATATNAANSAKMSLNKVMNTNETGSSITNLVTSV
;
A
#
# COMPACT_ATOMS: atom_id res chain seq x y z
N MET A 1 -9.17 -13.71 -2.07
CA MET A 1 -9.68 -13.74 -3.45
C MET A 1 -10.24 -12.36 -3.75
N ALA A 2 -9.73 -11.76 -4.82
CA ALA A 2 -9.70 -10.32 -5.11
C ALA A 2 -11.07 -9.62 -5.14
N SER A 3 -11.12 -8.40 -4.59
CA SER A 3 -12.13 -7.41 -4.95
C SER A 3 -11.95 -7.04 -6.42
N LYS A 4 -12.86 -7.51 -7.26
CA LYS A 4 -12.95 -7.10 -8.66
C LYS A 4 -13.72 -5.78 -8.71
N CYS A 5 -13.07 -4.69 -9.06
CA CYS A 5 -13.80 -3.53 -9.58
C CYS A 5 -13.72 -3.57 -11.11
N ALA A 6 -14.84 -4.00 -11.70
CA ALA A 6 -14.99 -4.06 -13.15
C ALA A 6 -15.49 -2.72 -13.65
N ALA A 7 -14.66 -2.11 -14.50
CA ALA A 7 -14.97 -0.92 -15.25
C ALA A 7 -15.07 -1.19 -16.73
N ILE A 8 -16.29 -1.43 -17.21
CA ILE A 8 -16.53 -1.48 -18.66
C ILE A 8 -17.77 -0.63 -18.94
N SER A 9 -17.56 0.52 -19.58
CA SER A 9 -18.58 1.10 -20.45
C SER A 9 -17.93 1.34 -21.80
N ILE A 10 -18.10 0.36 -22.70
CA ILE A 10 -17.78 0.50 -24.12
C ILE A 10 -19.13 0.51 -24.82
N THR A 11 -19.50 1.61 -25.47
CA THR A 11 -20.28 1.54 -26.70
C THR A 11 -19.83 2.66 -27.63
N HIS A 12 -19.08 2.31 -28.68
CA HIS A 12 -19.01 3.13 -29.89
C HIS A 12 -19.99 2.54 -30.92
N LEU A 13 -20.64 3.45 -31.65
CA LEU A 13 -21.48 3.27 -32.85
C LEU A 13 -22.98 2.97 -32.65
N ILE A 14 -23.73 3.94 -32.12
CA ILE A 14 -25.06 4.29 -32.68
C ILE A 14 -25.17 5.83 -32.66
N PRO A 15 -25.34 6.53 -33.80
CA PRO A 15 -25.70 7.94 -33.77
C PRO A 15 -27.23 8.02 -33.62
N ILE A 16 -27.75 8.64 -32.55
CA ILE A 16 -29.04 9.37 -32.51
C ILE A 16 -29.28 9.88 -31.06
N LEU A 17 -29.09 11.18 -30.91
CA LEU A 17 -29.90 12.19 -30.21
C LEU A 17 -30.59 11.87 -28.86
N LEU A 18 -30.21 12.68 -27.84
CA LEU A 18 -30.94 13.10 -26.62
C LEU A 18 -31.42 12.00 -25.66
N ILE A 19 -30.76 11.87 -24.49
CA ILE A 19 -31.36 11.84 -23.12
C ILE A 19 -30.24 11.71 -22.06
N LEU A 20 -30.33 12.62 -21.06
CA LEU A 20 -29.84 12.62 -19.66
C LEU A 20 -28.57 11.86 -19.24
N GLY A 21 -27.67 12.64 -18.62
CA GLY A 21 -26.89 12.21 -17.46
C GLY A 21 -25.49 11.70 -17.80
N THR A 22 -24.47 12.46 -17.43
CA THR A 22 -23.12 11.92 -17.28
C THR A 22 -23.17 10.86 -16.17
N LEU A 23 -23.16 9.58 -16.55
CA LEU A 23 -22.98 8.49 -15.61
C LEU A 23 -21.52 8.54 -15.14
N ASN A 24 -21.27 9.23 -14.03
CA ASN A 24 -20.00 9.12 -13.31
C ASN A 24 -19.93 7.73 -12.70
N ILE A 25 -19.46 6.75 -13.47
CA ILE A 25 -19.17 5.44 -12.90
C ILE A 25 -17.84 5.58 -12.16
N SER A 26 -17.92 5.87 -10.87
CA SER A 26 -16.77 5.84 -9.99
C SER A 26 -16.41 4.38 -9.74
N PHE A 27 -15.34 3.92 -10.39
CA PHE A 27 -14.77 2.62 -10.10
C PHE A 27 -13.95 2.75 -8.83
N CYS A 28 -14.57 2.43 -7.70
CA CYS A 28 -13.87 2.34 -6.43
C CYS A 28 -12.91 1.13 -6.50
N ASN A 29 -11.70 1.28 -7.01
CA ASN A 29 -10.66 0.32 -6.65
C ASN A 29 -10.39 0.55 -5.15
N ALA A 30 -11.14 -0.15 -4.32
CA ALA A 30 -10.83 -0.30 -2.92
C ALA A 30 -9.58 -1.18 -2.84
N ASP A 31 -8.41 -0.53 -2.90
CA ASP A 31 -7.16 -1.21 -2.61
C ASP A 31 -7.20 -1.63 -1.13
N TYR A 32 -7.06 -2.92 -0.87
CA TYR A 32 -6.99 -3.48 0.50
C TYR A 32 -5.54 -3.81 0.88
N VAL A 33 -4.59 -3.38 0.06
CA VAL A 33 -3.16 -3.63 0.19
C VAL A 33 -2.42 -2.30 0.02
N LEU A 34 -1.41 -2.06 0.86
CA LEU A 34 -0.42 -1.00 0.67
C LEU A 34 0.94 -1.67 0.45
N LEU A 35 1.54 -1.46 -0.72
CA LEU A 35 2.81 -2.06 -1.12
C LEU A 35 4.00 -1.36 -0.43
N PRO A 36 5.20 -1.98 -0.38
CA PRO A 36 6.35 -1.32 0.20
C PRO A 36 6.71 -0.06 -0.61
N GLY A 37 6.97 1.03 0.09
CA GLY A 37 7.23 2.35 -0.47
C GLY A 37 5.97 3.15 -0.84
N GLU A 38 4.77 2.56 -0.76
CA GLU A 38 3.52 3.28 -0.99
C GLU A 38 3.05 4.04 0.25
N ASN A 39 2.31 5.11 -0.02
CA ASN A 39 1.75 6.00 1.00
C ASN A 39 0.23 6.03 0.91
N LEU A 40 -0.42 5.87 2.05
CA LEU A 40 -1.81 6.21 2.25
C LEU A 40 -1.90 7.66 2.77
N TYR A 41 -2.16 8.59 1.86
CA TYR A 41 -2.28 10.01 2.18
C TYR A 41 -3.57 10.33 2.93
N THR A 42 -3.55 11.44 3.68
CA THR A 42 -4.72 12.03 4.33
C THR A 42 -5.95 12.05 3.40
N GLY A 43 -7.09 11.56 3.89
CA GLY A 43 -8.35 11.43 3.17
C GLY A 43 -8.49 10.13 2.38
N ASN A 44 -7.40 9.43 2.09
CA ASN A 44 -7.44 8.15 1.38
C ASN A 44 -7.65 6.99 2.36
N SER A 45 -8.11 5.86 1.81
CA SER A 45 -8.38 4.66 2.60
C SER A 45 -7.99 3.39 1.87
N LEU A 46 -7.63 2.36 2.64
CA LEU A 46 -7.72 0.97 2.20
C LEU A 46 -9.11 0.42 2.56
N GLN A 47 -9.69 -0.43 1.73
CA GLN A 47 -11.02 -0.97 1.99
C GLN A 47 -11.19 -2.42 1.58
N TYR A 48 -11.79 -3.21 2.48
CA TYR A 48 -12.25 -4.56 2.21
C TYR A 48 -13.68 -4.73 2.76
N ASN A 49 -14.67 -4.84 1.87
CA ASN A 49 -16.09 -4.81 2.23
C ASN A 49 -16.42 -3.58 3.12
N ASN A 50 -16.89 -3.82 4.34
CA ASN A 50 -17.26 -2.78 5.31
C ASN A 50 -16.09 -2.34 6.20
N TYR A 51 -14.92 -2.96 6.05
CA TYR A 51 -13.72 -2.59 6.79
C TYR A 51 -12.96 -1.53 6.02
N VAL A 52 -12.62 -0.43 6.69
CA VAL A 52 -11.97 0.71 6.06
C VAL A 52 -10.85 1.20 6.95
N LEU A 53 -9.61 1.17 6.46
CA LEU A 53 -8.48 1.83 7.11
C LEU A 53 -8.30 3.20 6.48
N THR A 54 -8.52 4.27 7.23
CA THR A 54 -8.47 5.65 6.73
C THR A 54 -7.36 6.42 7.41
N MET A 55 -6.54 7.12 6.62
CA MET A 55 -5.66 8.18 7.13
C MET A 55 -6.48 9.46 7.24
N GLN A 56 -6.92 9.82 8.44
CA GLN A 56 -7.86 10.93 8.63
C GLN A 56 -7.19 12.31 8.51
N GLN A 57 -8.02 13.34 8.32
CA GLN A 57 -7.61 14.75 8.19
C GLN A 57 -6.92 15.30 9.45
N ASP A 58 -7.26 14.75 10.61
CA ASP A 58 -6.67 15.12 11.90
C ASP A 58 -5.37 14.34 12.20
N CYS A 59 -4.81 13.62 11.22
CA CYS A 59 -3.63 12.78 11.39
C CYS A 59 -3.81 11.52 12.25
N ASN A 60 -5.04 11.06 12.46
CA ASN A 60 -5.30 9.76 13.07
C ASN A 60 -5.45 8.68 11.98
N LEU A 61 -4.70 7.57 12.07
CA LEU A 61 -4.91 6.41 11.21
C LEU A 61 -5.88 5.47 11.91
N VAL A 62 -7.06 5.25 11.33
CA VAL A 62 -8.16 4.57 12.00
C VAL A 62 -8.72 3.45 11.14
N LEU A 63 -8.88 2.27 11.75
CA LEU A 63 -9.59 1.15 11.17
C LEU A 63 -11.05 1.17 11.64
N TYR A 64 -11.96 1.15 10.67
CA TYR A 64 -13.39 1.12 10.85
C TYR A 64 -13.99 -0.23 10.49
N ASP A 65 -15.08 -0.58 11.17
CA ASP A 65 -16.00 -1.65 10.80
C ASP A 65 -17.41 -1.07 10.67
N SER A 66 -17.93 -1.03 9.45
CA SER A 66 -19.29 -0.54 9.19
C SER A 66 -19.52 0.87 9.75
N GLY A 67 -18.48 1.72 9.71
CA GLY A 67 -18.50 3.10 10.22
C GLY A 67 -18.13 3.25 11.70
N TYR A 68 -17.95 2.15 12.44
CA TYR A 68 -17.53 2.19 13.85
C TYR A 68 -16.01 2.03 13.98
N PRO A 69 -15.29 2.91 14.70
CA PRO A 69 -13.86 2.77 14.88
C PRO A 69 -13.56 1.55 15.76
N VAL A 70 -12.70 0.65 15.29
CA VAL A 70 -12.31 -0.57 16.01
C VAL A 70 -10.83 -0.58 16.43
N TRP A 71 -10.00 0.23 15.78
CA TRP A 71 -8.60 0.45 16.14
C TRP A 71 -8.13 1.82 15.64
N ALA A 72 -7.20 2.46 16.35
CA ALA A 72 -6.61 3.73 15.95
C ALA A 72 -5.16 3.87 16.44
N THR A 73 -4.36 4.66 15.74
CA THR A 73 -3.02 5.09 16.20
C THR A 73 -3.07 6.08 17.35
N ASN A 74 -4.23 6.72 17.58
CA ASN A 74 -4.45 7.77 18.57
C ASN A 74 -3.53 8.98 18.38
N THR A 75 -3.30 9.36 17.12
CA THR A 75 -2.45 10.49 16.73
C THR A 75 -3.23 11.73 16.29
N GLY A 76 -4.54 11.73 16.51
CA GLY A 76 -5.44 12.83 16.16
C GLY A 76 -4.98 14.16 16.78
N GLY A 77 -4.90 15.21 15.96
CA GLY A 77 -4.54 16.56 16.37
C GLY A 77 -3.04 16.81 16.59
N LEU A 78 -2.17 15.81 16.40
CA LEU A 78 -0.73 15.97 16.59
C LEU A 78 -0.03 16.72 15.43
N ALA A 79 -0.67 16.78 14.26
CA ALA A 79 -0.16 17.41 13.05
C ALA A 79 -1.30 17.65 12.03
N SER A 80 -0.95 18.04 10.80
CA SER A 80 -1.86 18.15 9.66
C SER A 80 -1.23 17.57 8.39
N ASN A 81 -2.07 17.21 7.40
CA ASN A 81 -1.66 16.65 6.10
C ASN A 81 -0.72 15.44 6.22
N CYS A 82 -1.02 14.54 7.16
CA CYS A 82 -0.21 13.35 7.40
C CYS A 82 -0.36 12.29 6.31
N TYR A 83 0.54 11.32 6.34
CA TYR A 83 0.43 10.12 5.53
C TYR A 83 0.94 8.91 6.30
N CYS A 84 0.36 7.75 6.00
CA CYS A 84 0.86 6.47 6.47
C CYS A 84 1.70 5.83 5.36
N ALA A 85 2.90 5.35 5.69
CA ALA A 85 3.83 4.74 4.75
C ALA A 85 4.14 3.30 5.19
N MET A 86 4.01 2.35 4.26
CA MET A 86 4.55 1.01 4.43
C MET A 86 5.99 1.03 3.93
N GLN A 87 6.97 1.00 4.82
CA GLN A 87 8.37 1.12 4.44
C GLN A 87 8.96 -0.20 3.93
N TYR A 88 10.03 -0.11 3.15
CA TYR A 88 10.77 -1.28 2.65
C TYR A 88 11.40 -2.12 3.76
N ASP A 89 11.63 -1.57 4.95
CA ASP A 89 12.19 -2.30 6.09
C ASP A 89 11.12 -3.08 6.88
N GLY A 90 9.85 -3.01 6.48
CA GLY A 90 8.74 -3.66 7.19
C GLY A 90 8.16 -2.84 8.34
N ASN A 91 8.54 -1.58 8.48
CA ASN A 91 7.94 -0.66 9.45
C ASN A 91 6.75 0.10 8.82
N LEU A 92 5.60 0.07 9.49
CA LEU A 92 4.46 0.93 9.13
C LEU A 92 4.54 2.19 9.96
N VAL A 93 4.59 3.35 9.32
CA VAL A 93 4.83 4.63 10.00
C VAL A 93 3.81 5.68 9.56
N VAL A 94 3.30 6.45 10.52
CA VAL A 94 2.54 7.68 10.22
C VAL A 94 3.50 8.85 10.35
N TYR A 95 3.57 9.64 9.29
CA TYR A 95 4.39 10.84 9.19
C TYR A 95 3.53 12.09 9.16
N ALA A 96 3.99 13.13 9.85
CA ALA A 96 3.55 14.49 9.60
C ALA A 96 4.12 15.01 8.27
N GLN A 97 3.53 16.08 7.74
CA GLN A 97 3.94 16.67 6.45
C GLN A 97 5.41 17.12 6.43
N ASP A 98 5.97 17.48 7.59
CA ASP A 98 7.39 17.86 7.79
C ASP A 98 8.36 16.66 7.76
N GLY A 99 7.86 15.43 7.58
CA GLY A 99 8.66 14.20 7.56
C GLY A 99 8.94 13.60 8.95
N ARG A 100 8.41 14.18 10.03
CA ARG A 100 8.55 13.63 11.38
C ARG A 100 7.59 12.45 11.59
N ALA A 101 8.12 11.34 12.07
CA ALA A 101 7.30 10.20 12.48
C ALA A 101 6.50 10.56 13.73
N ILE A 102 5.18 10.34 13.69
CA ILE A 102 4.26 10.58 14.83
C ILE A 102 3.71 9.27 15.41
N TRP A 103 3.82 8.16 14.67
CA TRP A 103 3.53 6.81 15.15
C TRP A 103 4.30 5.78 14.31
N ALA A 104 4.67 4.64 14.90
CA ALA A 104 5.26 3.52 14.19
C ALA A 104 4.79 2.17 14.76
N SER A 105 4.70 1.14 13.92
CA SER A 105 4.45 -0.23 14.36
C SER A 105 5.64 -0.84 15.11
N ASN A 106 6.82 -0.24 14.99
CA ASN A 106 8.09 -0.71 15.57
C ASN A 106 8.46 -2.12 15.08
N THR A 107 8.21 -2.38 13.79
CA THR A 107 8.47 -3.67 13.14
C THR A 107 9.60 -3.61 12.13
N GLY A 108 10.35 -2.51 12.09
CA GLY A 108 11.49 -2.32 11.18
C GLY A 108 12.55 -3.41 11.33
N ARG A 109 12.99 -3.92 10.18
CA ARG A 109 13.96 -5.01 10.01
C ARG A 109 14.90 -4.65 8.85
N GLU A 110 15.47 -5.65 8.19
CA GLU A 110 16.21 -5.45 6.95
C GLU A 110 15.26 -5.10 5.80
N ASN A 111 15.76 -4.28 4.86
CA ASN A 111 15.04 -3.93 3.64
C ASN A 111 14.59 -5.20 2.90
N GLY A 112 13.33 -5.19 2.47
CA GLY A 112 12.65 -6.33 1.89
C GLY A 112 11.33 -5.92 1.24
N TYR A 113 10.57 -6.94 0.83
CA TYR A 113 9.25 -6.74 0.28
C TYR A 113 8.20 -7.01 1.36
N TYR A 114 7.70 -5.94 1.97
CA TYR A 114 6.67 -6.01 3.00
C TYR A 114 5.39 -5.31 2.54
N VAL A 115 4.25 -5.98 2.72
CA VAL A 115 2.94 -5.45 2.33
C VAL A 115 2.04 -5.34 3.54
N LEU A 116 1.32 -4.23 3.66
CA LEU A 116 0.22 -4.11 4.60
C LEU A 116 -1.05 -4.62 3.93
N VAL A 117 -1.79 -5.51 4.59
CA VAL A 117 -3.01 -6.10 4.05
C VAL A 117 -4.14 -5.91 5.05
N LEU A 118 -5.23 -5.28 4.61
CA LEU A 118 -6.52 -5.30 5.29
C LEU A 118 -7.26 -6.59 4.92
N GLN A 119 -7.40 -7.47 5.89
CA GLN A 119 -7.87 -8.83 5.68
C GLN A 119 -9.40 -8.96 5.78
N LYS A 120 -9.91 -10.09 5.29
CA LYS A 120 -11.34 -10.43 5.31
C LYS A 120 -11.92 -10.64 6.71
N ASP A 121 -11.08 -10.85 7.70
CA ASP A 121 -11.43 -11.05 9.10
C ASP A 121 -11.23 -9.77 9.94
N ARG A 122 -11.09 -8.61 9.27
CA ARG A 122 -10.84 -7.28 9.86
C ARG A 122 -9.44 -7.11 10.45
N ASN A 123 -8.56 -8.08 10.33
CA ASN A 123 -7.20 -7.92 10.80
C ASN A 123 -6.38 -7.05 9.83
N LEU A 124 -5.50 -6.22 10.36
CA LEU A 124 -4.57 -5.41 9.58
C LEU A 124 -3.16 -5.94 9.81
N VAL A 125 -2.56 -6.53 8.78
CA VAL A 125 -1.36 -7.35 8.94
C VAL A 125 -0.27 -6.95 7.98
N ILE A 126 0.96 -6.86 8.47
CA ILE A 126 2.17 -6.71 7.66
C ILE A 126 2.70 -8.11 7.34
N TYR A 127 2.83 -8.42 6.05
CA TYR A 127 3.45 -9.65 5.56
C TYR A 127 4.79 -9.35 4.88
N GLY A 128 5.80 -10.20 5.10
CA GLY A 128 7.07 -10.16 4.40
C GLY A 128 8.17 -10.95 5.12
N THR A 129 9.32 -11.19 4.48
CA THR A 129 9.57 -10.98 3.04
C THR A 129 8.96 -12.10 2.19
N ALA A 130 8.96 -11.94 0.87
CA ALA A 130 8.45 -12.96 -0.05
C ALA A 130 9.23 -14.27 0.09
N ILE A 131 8.52 -15.37 0.33
CA ILE A 131 9.13 -16.71 0.45
C ILE A 131 9.37 -17.34 -0.92
N TRP A 132 8.51 -17.05 -1.90
CA TRP A 132 8.61 -17.54 -3.28
C TRP A 132 8.08 -16.51 -4.27
N ALA A 133 8.66 -16.47 -5.47
CA ALA A 133 8.19 -15.66 -6.58
C ALA A 133 8.44 -16.36 -7.92
N THR A 134 7.61 -16.08 -8.93
CA THR A 134 7.81 -16.57 -10.31
C THR A 134 9.03 -15.96 -10.99
N ALA A 135 9.55 -14.83 -10.48
CA ALA A 135 10.63 -14.03 -11.07
C ALA A 135 10.36 -13.54 -12.51
N THR A 136 9.09 -13.34 -12.87
CA THR A 136 8.66 -12.89 -14.22
C THR A 136 8.31 -11.41 -14.30
N ASN A 137 8.84 -10.58 -13.40
CA ASN A 137 8.60 -9.14 -13.41
C ASN A 137 9.12 -8.52 -14.72
N ALA A 138 8.28 -7.73 -15.42
CA ALA A 138 8.68 -7.13 -16.68
C ALA A 138 9.78 -6.06 -16.45
N ALA A 139 10.77 -6.00 -17.34
CA ALA A 139 12.01 -5.24 -17.16
C ALA A 139 11.83 -3.71 -16.94
N ASN A 140 10.65 -3.18 -17.26
CA ASN A 140 10.26 -1.77 -17.12
C ASN A 140 8.99 -1.56 -16.27
N SER A 141 8.46 -2.62 -15.64
CA SER A 141 7.56 -2.39 -14.50
C SER A 141 8.37 -1.63 -13.47
N ALA A 142 7.76 -0.66 -12.76
CA ALA A 142 8.41 0.03 -11.66
C ALA A 142 9.14 -1.03 -10.83
N LYS A 143 10.48 -1.06 -10.95
CA LYS A 143 11.28 -1.95 -10.11
C LYS A 143 10.96 -1.47 -8.71
N MET A 144 10.29 -2.29 -7.91
CA MET A 144 10.32 -2.13 -6.46
C MET A 144 11.78 -2.41 -6.08
N SER A 145 12.60 -1.37 -6.26
CA SER A 145 14.03 -1.44 -6.09
C SER A 145 14.28 -1.56 -4.61
N LEU A 146 14.58 -2.79 -4.18
CA LEU A 146 15.38 -3.03 -2.99
C LEU A 146 16.72 -2.31 -3.21
N ASN A 147 16.81 -1.07 -2.75
CA ASN A 147 18.10 -0.43 -2.61
C ASN A 147 18.81 -1.11 -1.43
N LYS A 148 19.53 -2.19 -1.73
CA LYS A 148 20.58 -2.69 -0.86
C LYS A 148 21.63 -1.59 -0.81
N VAL A 149 21.69 -0.86 0.30
CA VAL A 149 22.86 -0.06 0.63
C VAL A 149 24.00 -1.06 0.86
N MET A 150 24.74 -1.38 -0.19
CA MET A 150 26.02 -2.08 -0.08
C MET A 150 26.97 -1.08 0.57
N ASN A 151 27.20 -1.25 1.87
CA ASN A 151 28.24 -0.52 2.58
C ASN A 151 29.58 -1.06 2.07
N THR A 152 30.19 -0.41 1.08
CA THR A 152 31.45 -0.86 0.47
C THR A 152 32.62 -0.46 1.36
N ASN A 153 32.84 -1.20 2.44
CA ASN A 153 34.03 -1.07 3.28
C ASN A 153 34.64 -2.42 3.69
N GLU A 154 34.50 -3.46 2.87
CA GLU A 154 35.31 -4.67 3.04
C GLU A 154 35.99 -5.05 1.73
N THR A 155 37.31 -4.84 1.72
CA THR A 155 38.25 -5.20 0.67
C THR A 155 38.39 -6.72 0.58
N GLY A 156 38.13 -7.27 -0.60
CA GLY A 156 38.68 -8.55 -1.04
C GLY A 156 37.74 -9.74 -0.95
N SER A 157 37.27 -10.19 -2.12
CA SER A 157 37.47 -11.55 -2.64
C SER A 157 36.30 -11.96 -3.55
N SER A 158 36.65 -12.54 -4.69
CA SER A 158 35.77 -13.01 -5.77
C SER A 158 34.55 -13.79 -5.30
N ILE A 159 33.39 -13.51 -5.90
CA ILE A 159 32.33 -14.51 -6.01
C ILE A 159 31.79 -14.56 -7.44
N THR A 160 32.22 -15.61 -8.15
CA THR A 160 31.55 -16.19 -9.31
C THR A 160 30.15 -16.65 -8.89
N ASN A 161 29.09 -16.04 -9.41
CA ASN A 161 27.74 -16.59 -9.23
C ASN A 161 27.50 -17.65 -10.31
N LEU A 162 27.63 -18.90 -9.87
CA LEU A 162 27.24 -20.10 -10.58
C LEU A 162 25.72 -20.09 -10.78
N VAL A 163 25.29 -20.12 -12.04
CA VAL A 163 23.92 -20.48 -12.40
C VAL A 163 23.80 -21.98 -12.25
N THR A 164 22.97 -22.47 -11.34
CA THR A 164 22.41 -23.83 -11.43
C THR A 164 20.98 -23.83 -10.93
N SER A 165 20.08 -24.07 -11.89
CA SER A 165 18.64 -24.30 -11.74
C SER A 165 18.33 -25.66 -11.10
N VAL A 166 17.24 -25.72 -10.35
CA VAL A 166 16.33 -26.89 -10.24
C VAL A 166 14.90 -26.39 -10.30
#